data_AF-A0A0F2NU74-F1
#
_entry.id   AF-A0A0F2NU74-F1
#
_cell.length_a   1.000
_cell.length_b   1.000
_cell.length_c   1.000
_cell.angle_alpha   90.00
_cell.angle_beta   90.00
_cell.angle_gamma   90.00
#
_symmetry.space_group_name_H-M   'P 1'
#
loop_
_entity.id
_entity.type
_entity.pdbx_description
1 polymer ?
#
loop_
_entity_poly.entity_id
_entity_poly.type
_entity_poly.pdbx_seq_one_letter_code
_entity_poly.pdbx_strand_id
1 'polypeptide(L)'
;MNFISTNYISKIYLLICILLLLGNSTYSQKSSPEVEKAISKAKFNIEVNDYRGALANLKEHYNKDSTDVNLNYQMGICYFNLYEYEKAEKHFNQSATSVSLELFRYKAATAHANSKFKKATNFYNGYKLIAGEKELTNDDITRYINQISYAELALKNKRNISVENLGSAINSEFDDCAPLINANASLLLFSSNKENYINNIYQITDYNKSNTQVDKLNNNINTDQQEITAGMSADGQTLFFQRNNKFLIAGNLQVTQMGLEEWEAPNELPSEIKSAFNETSASITIDNKTIYFSSSRPGGYGGKDIYKANRLPDGTWGKAQNLGPIINTQFDEDYPFIFSDGKTLYFSSKGHQNMGGFDLFVSTVSNESWTNPENLGTPINSVRDEFSIVLAANGKNAFFSSTREGGLGGVDLYKAFINDPPTNLMVLKGIGYDKTSNKSIPVKATLMEDNKAIVGVYNAKASTGEFVIIVAPDKNYNILVEADGYHPIAESIDFNIKNQQPIVFLLNKK
;
A
#
# COMPACT_ATOMS: atom_id res chain seq x y z
N MET A 1 -92.99 5.80 -16.45
CA MET A 1 -92.07 6.43 -17.42
C MET A 1 -90.78 6.71 -16.67
N ASN A 2 -89.67 6.23 -17.22
CA ASN A 2 -88.34 6.18 -16.63
C ASN A 2 -87.80 7.56 -16.22
N PHE A 3 -86.96 7.61 -15.19
CA PHE A 3 -85.57 8.04 -15.29
C PHE A 3 -84.87 7.83 -13.94
N ILE A 4 -84.29 6.64 -13.79
CA ILE A 4 -83.22 6.37 -12.82
C ILE A 4 -81.90 6.79 -13.49
N SER A 5 -80.95 7.24 -12.66
CA SER A 5 -79.50 7.30 -12.92
C SER A 5 -78.92 8.52 -13.65
N THR A 6 -78.52 9.52 -12.87
CA THR A 6 -77.33 10.34 -13.16
C THR A 6 -76.29 10.31 -12.03
N ASN A 7 -76.67 9.89 -10.81
CA ASN A 7 -75.74 9.78 -9.67
C ASN A 7 -75.03 8.43 -9.51
N TYR A 8 -75.42 7.40 -10.27
CA TYR A 8 -74.72 6.11 -10.27
C TYR A 8 -73.51 6.11 -11.20
N ILE A 9 -73.57 6.87 -12.30
CA ILE A 9 -72.53 6.89 -13.33
C ILE A 9 -71.27 7.60 -12.82
N SER A 10 -71.38 8.71 -12.07
CA SER A 10 -70.21 9.42 -11.51
C SER A 10 -69.48 8.64 -10.41
N LYS A 11 -70.20 7.87 -9.59
CA LYS A 11 -69.60 6.97 -8.59
C LYS A 11 -68.91 5.77 -9.22
N ILE A 12 -69.42 5.26 -10.34
CA ILE A 12 -68.78 4.17 -11.10
C ILE A 12 -67.47 4.66 -11.74
N TYR A 13 -67.42 5.87 -12.31
CA TYR A 13 -66.17 6.42 -12.84
C TYR A 13 -65.13 6.73 -11.76
N LEU A 14 -65.55 7.21 -10.58
CA LEU A 14 -64.62 7.43 -9.45
C LEU A 14 -64.08 6.10 -8.89
N LEU A 15 -64.90 5.05 -8.85
CA LEU A 15 -64.46 3.71 -8.42
C LEU A 15 -63.54 3.05 -9.48
N ILE A 16 -63.79 3.26 -10.77
CA ILE A 16 -62.93 2.78 -11.87
C ILE A 16 -61.60 3.53 -11.91
N CYS A 17 -61.56 4.84 -11.61
CA CYS A 17 -60.31 5.58 -11.47
C CYS A 17 -59.50 5.16 -10.23
N ILE A 18 -60.16 4.80 -9.12
CA ILE A 18 -59.49 4.27 -7.92
C ILE A 18 -59.00 2.82 -8.16
N LEU A 19 -59.73 2.00 -8.92
CA LEU A 19 -59.30 0.66 -9.33
C LEU A 19 -58.18 0.67 -10.38
N LEU A 20 -58.12 1.69 -11.25
CA LEU A 20 -57.00 1.92 -12.17
C LEU A 20 -55.75 2.48 -11.47
N LEU A 21 -55.90 3.15 -10.33
CA LEU A 21 -54.78 3.58 -9.48
C LEU A 21 -54.28 2.48 -8.53
N LEU A 22 -55.14 1.50 -8.22
CA LEU A 22 -54.78 0.29 -7.45
C LEU A 22 -54.22 -0.85 -8.33
N GLY A 23 -54.24 -0.69 -9.66
CA GLY A 23 -53.68 -1.64 -10.63
C GLY A 23 -52.17 -1.48 -10.88
N ASN A 24 -51.54 -0.44 -10.32
CA ASN A 24 -50.08 -0.41 -10.18
C ASN A 24 -49.70 -1.19 -8.92
N SER A 25 -49.99 -2.49 -8.91
CA SER A 25 -49.07 -3.41 -8.27
C SER A 25 -47.70 -3.09 -8.84
N THR A 26 -46.83 -2.48 -8.03
CA THR A 26 -45.41 -2.51 -8.25
C THR A 26 -45.04 -3.99 -8.30
N TYR A 27 -45.14 -4.59 -9.49
CA TYR A 27 -44.42 -5.80 -9.81
C TYR A 27 -42.96 -5.40 -9.61
N SER A 28 -42.42 -5.74 -8.43
CA SER A 28 -41.01 -6.11 -8.37
C SER A 28 -40.89 -7.23 -9.40
N GLN A 29 -40.51 -6.90 -10.64
CA GLN A 29 -40.30 -7.88 -11.68
C GLN A 29 -39.28 -8.85 -11.12
N LYS A 30 -39.73 -10.08 -10.87
CA LYS A 30 -38.84 -11.16 -10.50
C LYS A 30 -37.89 -11.32 -11.68
N SER A 31 -36.59 -11.20 -11.44
CA SER A 31 -35.57 -11.31 -12.48
C SER A 31 -35.76 -12.62 -13.28
N SER A 32 -35.44 -12.62 -14.57
CA SER A 32 -35.60 -13.84 -15.38
C SER A 32 -34.70 -14.97 -14.83
N PRO A 33 -35.05 -16.26 -15.02
CA PRO A 33 -34.22 -17.37 -14.56
C PRO A 33 -32.76 -17.30 -15.05
N GLU A 34 -32.54 -16.78 -16.25
CA GLU A 34 -31.20 -16.57 -16.81
C GLU A 34 -30.44 -15.48 -16.05
N VAL A 35 -31.12 -14.39 -15.66
CA VAL A 35 -30.55 -13.32 -14.84
C VAL A 35 -30.23 -13.84 -13.43
N GLU A 36 -31.11 -14.62 -12.82
CA GLU A 36 -30.85 -15.26 -11.52
C GLU A 36 -29.62 -16.18 -11.58
N LYS A 37 -29.45 -16.92 -12.68
CA LYS A 37 -28.27 -17.76 -12.92
C LYS A 37 -26.98 -16.95 -13.07
N ALA A 38 -27.02 -15.84 -13.82
CA ALA A 38 -25.89 -14.95 -13.99
C ALA A 38 -25.48 -14.30 -12.66
N ILE A 39 -26.45 -13.82 -11.89
CA ILE A 39 -26.24 -13.30 -10.53
C ILE A 39 -25.62 -14.36 -9.63
N SER A 40 -26.09 -15.60 -9.69
CA SER A 40 -25.54 -16.68 -8.86
C SER A 40 -24.08 -16.98 -9.18
N LYS A 41 -23.71 -16.99 -10.47
CA LYS A 41 -22.30 -17.10 -10.88
C LYS A 41 -21.47 -15.90 -10.44
N ALA A 42 -22.01 -14.70 -10.59
CA ALA A 42 -21.33 -13.48 -10.15
C ALA A 42 -21.08 -13.47 -8.64
N LYS A 43 -22.05 -13.94 -7.84
CA LYS A 43 -21.88 -14.11 -6.38
C LYS A 43 -20.76 -15.09 -6.04
N PHE A 44 -20.70 -16.24 -6.71
CA PHE A 44 -19.58 -17.17 -6.54
C PHE A 44 -18.23 -16.51 -6.87
N ASN A 45 -18.15 -15.78 -7.98
CA ASN A 45 -16.94 -15.05 -8.35
C ASN A 45 -16.58 -13.97 -7.31
N ILE A 46 -17.57 -13.23 -6.79
CA ILE A 46 -17.39 -12.24 -5.70
C ILE A 46 -16.86 -12.90 -4.43
N GLU A 47 -17.38 -14.08 -4.05
CA GLU A 47 -16.93 -14.84 -2.87
C GLU A 47 -15.45 -15.26 -2.97
N VAL A 48 -14.94 -15.48 -4.19
CA VAL A 48 -13.52 -15.78 -4.44
C VAL A 48 -12.72 -14.55 -4.90
N ASN A 49 -13.25 -13.34 -4.72
CA ASN A 49 -12.65 -12.05 -5.08
C ASN A 49 -12.34 -11.85 -6.59
N ASP A 50 -12.95 -12.64 -7.47
CA ASP A 50 -12.90 -12.44 -8.93
C ASP A 50 -13.97 -11.45 -9.42
N TYR A 51 -13.82 -10.18 -9.04
CA TYR A 51 -14.80 -9.14 -9.40
C TYR A 51 -14.86 -8.87 -10.91
N ARG A 52 -13.76 -9.07 -11.64
CA ARG A 52 -13.71 -8.88 -13.10
C ARG A 52 -14.47 -10.00 -13.82
N GLY A 53 -14.30 -11.26 -13.40
CA GLY A 53 -15.11 -12.36 -13.91
C GLY A 53 -16.57 -12.24 -13.50
N ALA A 54 -16.87 -11.73 -12.32
CA ALA A 54 -18.24 -11.40 -11.91
C ALA A 54 -18.87 -10.36 -12.85
N LEU A 55 -18.18 -9.26 -13.15
CA LEU A 55 -18.64 -8.27 -14.13
C LEU A 55 -18.84 -8.86 -15.52
N ALA A 56 -17.94 -9.74 -15.98
CA ALA A 56 -18.08 -10.42 -17.27
C ALA A 56 -19.37 -11.27 -17.34
N ASN A 57 -19.70 -11.99 -16.27
CA ASN A 57 -20.94 -12.76 -16.16
C ASN A 57 -22.21 -11.88 -16.16
N LEU A 58 -22.15 -10.68 -15.58
CA LEU A 58 -23.30 -9.77 -15.47
C LEU A 58 -23.55 -8.95 -16.75
N LYS A 59 -22.49 -8.65 -17.51
CA LYS A 59 -22.52 -7.68 -18.62
C LYS A 59 -23.53 -8.02 -19.72
N GLU A 60 -23.64 -9.29 -20.11
CA GLU A 60 -24.59 -9.69 -21.16
C GLU A 60 -26.03 -9.35 -20.78
N HIS A 61 -26.40 -9.60 -19.53
CA HIS A 61 -27.74 -9.35 -19.02
C HIS A 61 -28.01 -7.87 -18.78
N TYR A 62 -27.02 -7.14 -18.26
CA TYR A 62 -27.11 -5.70 -18.09
C TYR A 62 -27.33 -4.97 -19.43
N ASN A 63 -26.73 -5.46 -20.52
CA ASN A 63 -26.96 -4.88 -21.86
C ASN A 63 -28.39 -5.12 -22.38
N LYS A 64 -29.09 -6.15 -21.88
CA LYS A 64 -30.49 -6.46 -22.23
C LYS A 64 -31.47 -5.66 -21.37
N ASP A 65 -31.20 -5.58 -20.08
CA ASP A 65 -31.95 -4.76 -19.13
C ASP A 65 -31.02 -4.07 -18.13
N SER A 66 -30.73 -2.80 -18.40
CA SER A 66 -29.90 -1.96 -17.55
C SER A 66 -30.61 -1.45 -16.30
N THR A 67 -31.92 -1.70 -16.15
CA THR A 67 -32.75 -1.20 -15.05
C THR A 67 -33.00 -2.23 -13.95
N ASP A 68 -32.61 -3.49 -14.15
CA ASP A 68 -32.73 -4.53 -13.13
C ASP A 68 -31.93 -4.14 -11.88
N VAL A 69 -32.63 -4.02 -10.76
CA VAL A 69 -32.10 -3.52 -9.49
C VAL A 69 -31.14 -4.51 -8.82
N ASN A 70 -31.26 -5.81 -9.10
CA ASN A 70 -30.38 -6.85 -8.55
C ASN A 70 -29.06 -6.91 -9.34
N LEU A 71 -29.12 -6.83 -10.67
CA LEU A 71 -27.93 -6.72 -11.52
C LEU A 71 -27.11 -5.50 -11.12
N ASN A 72 -27.76 -4.35 -10.99
CA ASN A 72 -27.11 -3.11 -10.58
C ASN A 72 -26.49 -3.19 -9.18
N TYR A 73 -27.11 -3.91 -8.23
CA TYR A 73 -26.49 -4.14 -6.93
C TYR A 73 -25.19 -4.93 -7.02
N GLN A 74 -25.20 -6.05 -7.75
CA GLN A 74 -24.02 -6.92 -7.90
C GLN A 74 -22.90 -6.24 -8.69
N MET A 75 -23.23 -5.53 -9.78
CA MET A 75 -22.26 -4.74 -10.53
C MET A 75 -21.67 -3.62 -9.68
N GLY A 76 -22.51 -2.95 -8.87
CA GLY A 76 -22.05 -1.95 -7.91
C GLY A 76 -21.04 -2.50 -6.91
N ILE A 77 -21.28 -3.69 -6.36
CA ILE A 77 -20.33 -4.39 -5.47
C ILE A 77 -19.01 -4.66 -6.21
N CYS A 78 -19.07 -5.15 -7.45
CA CYS A 78 -17.85 -5.43 -8.22
C CYS A 78 -17.04 -4.16 -8.46
N TYR A 79 -17.66 -3.09 -8.96
CA TYR A 79 -16.98 -1.82 -9.18
C TYR A 79 -16.47 -1.18 -7.88
N PHE A 80 -17.18 -1.35 -6.77
CA PHE A 80 -16.74 -0.89 -5.45
C PHE A 80 -15.42 -1.56 -5.03
N ASN A 81 -15.32 -2.89 -5.18
CA ASN A 81 -14.12 -3.65 -4.81
C ASN A 81 -12.97 -3.51 -5.84
N LEU A 82 -13.27 -3.04 -7.05
CA LEU A 82 -12.27 -2.65 -8.05
C LEU A 82 -11.82 -1.18 -7.93
N TYR A 83 -12.23 -0.48 -6.88
CA TYR A 83 -11.95 0.94 -6.65
C TYR A 83 -12.48 1.88 -7.77
N GLU A 84 -13.44 1.40 -8.58
CA GLU A 84 -14.08 2.16 -9.65
C GLU A 84 -15.35 2.88 -9.14
N TYR A 85 -15.16 3.73 -8.13
CA TYR A 85 -16.24 4.25 -7.31
C TYR A 85 -17.25 5.15 -8.04
N GLU A 86 -16.87 5.83 -9.12
CA GLU A 86 -17.84 6.55 -9.95
C GLU A 86 -18.83 5.60 -10.64
N LYS A 87 -18.32 4.47 -11.17
CA LYS A 87 -19.15 3.43 -11.78
C LYS A 87 -19.99 2.73 -10.71
N ALA A 88 -19.40 2.43 -9.55
CA ALA A 88 -20.13 1.87 -8.42
C ALA A 88 -21.31 2.78 -8.01
N GLU A 89 -21.09 4.10 -7.94
CA GLU A 89 -22.15 5.06 -7.59
C GLU A 89 -23.30 5.03 -8.60
N LYS A 90 -22.98 5.00 -9.90
CA LYS A 90 -23.98 4.90 -10.97
C LYS A 90 -24.87 3.66 -10.78
N HIS A 91 -24.26 2.50 -10.57
CA HIS A 91 -24.96 1.23 -10.40
C HIS A 91 -25.76 1.18 -9.09
N PHE A 92 -25.19 1.61 -7.96
CA PHE A 92 -25.93 1.65 -6.70
C PHE A 92 -27.13 2.60 -6.74
N ASN A 93 -27.07 3.70 -7.49
CA ASN A 93 -28.22 4.60 -7.68
C ASN A 93 -29.34 3.96 -8.51
N GLN A 94 -29.04 2.98 -9.36
CA GLN A 94 -30.02 2.20 -10.13
C GLN A 94 -30.54 0.96 -9.38
N SER A 95 -30.03 0.70 -8.17
CA SER A 95 -30.52 -0.39 -7.31
C SER A 95 -31.53 0.10 -6.26
N ALA A 96 -32.26 -0.83 -5.66
CA ALA A 96 -33.30 -0.59 -4.67
C ALA A 96 -32.93 -1.16 -3.30
N THR A 97 -33.39 -0.51 -2.24
CA THR A 97 -33.12 -0.91 -0.84
C THR A 97 -33.77 -2.24 -0.46
N SER A 98 -34.76 -2.69 -1.23
CA SER A 98 -35.37 -4.02 -1.12
C SER A 98 -34.44 -5.16 -1.56
N VAL A 99 -33.37 -4.87 -2.32
CA VAL A 99 -32.37 -5.87 -2.74
C VAL A 99 -31.46 -6.25 -1.59
N SER A 100 -31.02 -5.25 -0.82
CA SER A 100 -30.17 -5.42 0.34
C SER A 100 -30.19 -4.16 1.20
N LEU A 101 -30.30 -4.35 2.51
CA LEU A 101 -30.17 -3.25 3.47
C LEU A 101 -28.74 -2.66 3.47
N GLU A 102 -27.74 -3.44 3.04
CA GLU A 102 -26.34 -3.02 2.92
C GLU A 102 -26.11 -1.99 1.81
N LEU A 103 -27.07 -1.80 0.89
CA LEU A 103 -26.98 -0.80 -0.16
C LEU A 103 -26.68 0.60 0.39
N PHE A 104 -27.21 0.96 1.57
CA PHE A 104 -26.92 2.27 2.18
C PHE A 104 -25.46 2.40 2.62
N ARG A 105 -24.84 1.37 3.21
CA ARG A 105 -23.41 1.45 3.58
C ARG A 105 -22.53 1.56 2.35
N TYR A 106 -22.87 0.85 1.27
CA TYR A 106 -22.13 0.94 0.01
C TYR A 106 -22.28 2.32 -0.61
N LYS A 107 -23.50 2.86 -0.68
CA LYS A 107 -23.74 4.24 -1.13
C LYS A 107 -22.98 5.27 -0.29
N ALA A 108 -22.89 5.06 1.02
CA ALA A 108 -22.16 5.94 1.92
C ALA A 108 -20.64 5.90 1.65
N ALA A 109 -20.04 4.71 1.63
CA ALA A 109 -18.62 4.51 1.37
C ALA A 109 -18.23 5.01 -0.03
N THR A 110 -19.02 4.71 -1.06
CA THR A 110 -18.82 5.23 -2.42
C THR A 110 -18.91 6.75 -2.47
N ALA A 111 -19.90 7.35 -1.79
CA ALA A 111 -20.02 8.81 -1.74
C ALA A 111 -18.83 9.44 -1.01
N HIS A 112 -18.33 8.83 0.06
CA HIS A 112 -17.14 9.30 0.78
C HIS A 112 -15.92 9.29 -0.14
N ALA A 113 -15.69 8.15 -0.79
CA ALA A 113 -14.54 7.96 -1.64
C ALA A 113 -14.59 8.88 -2.90
N ASN A 114 -15.80 9.27 -3.35
CA ASN A 114 -16.01 10.32 -4.37
C ASN A 114 -16.04 11.75 -3.80
N SER A 115 -15.55 11.97 -2.57
CA SER A 115 -15.51 13.27 -1.86
C SER A 115 -16.87 13.97 -1.68
N LYS A 116 -17.98 13.22 -1.71
CA LYS A 116 -19.35 13.72 -1.50
C LYS A 116 -19.75 13.61 -0.03
N PHE A 117 -19.00 14.28 0.86
CA PHE A 117 -19.05 14.12 2.33
C PHE A 117 -20.45 14.23 2.95
N LYS A 118 -21.24 15.23 2.55
CA LYS A 118 -22.61 15.40 3.04
C LYS A 118 -23.51 14.23 2.65
N LYS A 119 -23.37 13.73 1.41
CA LYS A 119 -24.13 12.58 0.90
C LYS A 119 -23.72 11.30 1.66
N ALA A 120 -22.42 11.11 1.85
CA ALA A 120 -21.88 9.98 2.62
C ALA A 120 -22.42 9.94 4.05
N THR A 121 -22.32 11.06 4.77
CA THR A 121 -22.82 11.19 6.15
C THR A 121 -24.33 10.91 6.24
N ASN A 122 -25.12 11.43 5.29
CA ASN A 122 -26.56 11.19 5.25
C ASN A 122 -26.90 9.70 5.04
N PHE A 123 -26.20 9.00 4.15
CA PHE A 123 -26.44 7.57 3.95
C PHE A 123 -26.04 6.74 5.17
N TYR A 124 -24.94 7.08 5.84
CA TYR A 124 -24.55 6.41 7.08
C TYR A 124 -25.55 6.63 8.21
N ASN A 125 -26.04 7.86 8.39
CA ASN A 125 -27.11 8.15 9.33
C ASN A 125 -28.40 7.39 8.97
N GLY A 126 -28.73 7.27 7.68
CA GLY A 126 -29.82 6.42 7.22
C GLY A 126 -29.63 4.95 7.59
N TYR A 127 -28.45 4.39 7.33
CA TYR A 127 -28.11 3.00 7.65
C TYR A 127 -28.19 2.69 9.15
N LYS A 128 -27.83 3.64 10.02
CA LYS A 128 -28.04 3.51 11.48
C LYS A 128 -29.50 3.26 11.86
N LEU A 129 -30.44 3.87 11.14
CA LEU A 129 -31.88 3.80 11.40
C LEU A 129 -32.56 2.57 10.80
N ILE A 130 -31.89 1.85 9.87
CA ILE A 130 -32.46 0.65 9.26
C ILE A 130 -32.48 -0.48 10.30
N ALA A 131 -33.65 -1.09 10.48
CA ALA A 131 -33.83 -2.28 11.28
C ALA A 131 -33.44 -3.54 10.48
N GLY A 132 -32.84 -4.53 11.16
CA GLY A 132 -32.39 -5.78 10.57
C GLY A 132 -31.00 -6.18 11.07
N GLU A 133 -30.56 -7.35 10.64
CA GLU A 133 -29.18 -7.82 10.85
C GLU A 133 -28.28 -7.07 9.86
N LYS A 134 -27.40 -6.23 10.40
CA LYS A 134 -26.50 -5.34 9.66
C LYS A 134 -25.09 -5.88 9.74
N GLU A 135 -24.35 -5.81 8.63
CA GLU A 135 -22.93 -6.16 8.61
C GLU A 135 -22.07 -5.22 9.45
N LEU A 136 -22.46 -3.93 9.52
CA LEU A 136 -21.73 -2.91 10.28
C LEU A 136 -22.51 -2.47 11.53
N THR A 137 -21.78 -2.34 12.63
CA THR A 137 -22.33 -1.86 13.90
C THR A 137 -22.53 -0.35 13.87
N ASN A 138 -23.32 0.20 14.81
CA ASN A 138 -23.47 1.65 14.91
C ASN A 138 -22.15 2.36 15.29
N ASP A 139 -21.23 1.67 15.95
CA ASP A 139 -19.91 2.19 16.31
C ASP A 139 -19.01 2.28 15.07
N ASP A 140 -19.03 1.28 14.19
CA ASP A 140 -18.36 1.33 12.89
C ASP A 140 -18.84 2.54 12.08
N ILE A 141 -20.15 2.75 12.03
CA ILE A 141 -20.75 3.87 11.30
C ILE A 141 -20.35 5.22 11.93
N THR A 142 -20.26 5.30 13.25
CA THR A 142 -19.76 6.52 13.94
C THR A 142 -18.30 6.79 13.56
N ARG A 143 -17.46 5.75 13.51
CA ARG A 143 -16.07 5.87 13.08
C ARG A 143 -15.98 6.36 11.63
N TYR A 144 -16.77 5.81 10.71
CA TYR A 144 -16.79 6.27 9.31
C TYR A 144 -17.23 7.73 9.16
N ILE A 145 -18.20 8.20 9.97
CA ILE A 145 -18.60 9.61 9.99
C ILE A 145 -17.47 10.52 10.51
N ASN A 146 -16.71 10.06 11.52
CA ASN A 146 -15.54 10.78 12.02
C ASN A 146 -14.44 10.85 10.96
N GLN A 147 -14.21 9.76 10.21
CA GLN A 147 -13.27 9.75 9.07
C GLN A 147 -13.69 10.75 7.99
N ILE A 148 -14.97 10.79 7.61
CA ILE A 148 -15.51 11.79 6.65
C ILE A 148 -15.25 13.21 7.15
N SER A 149 -15.48 13.47 8.44
CA SER A 149 -15.26 14.79 9.03
C SER A 149 -13.78 15.18 9.01
N TYR A 150 -12.88 14.25 9.31
CA TYR A 150 -11.44 14.47 9.23
C TYR A 150 -10.97 14.69 7.78
N ALA A 151 -11.46 13.89 6.83
CA ALA A 151 -11.17 14.04 5.41
C ALA A 151 -11.54 15.44 4.89
N GLU A 152 -12.73 15.95 5.26
CA GLU A 152 -13.16 17.29 4.88
C GLU A 152 -12.23 18.39 5.44
N LEU A 153 -11.71 18.22 6.66
CA LEU A 153 -10.74 19.14 7.26
C LEU A 153 -9.35 19.02 6.60
N ALA A 154 -8.88 17.81 6.34
CA ALA A 154 -7.56 17.55 5.77
C ALA A 154 -7.44 18.08 4.33
N LEU A 155 -8.52 18.02 3.54
CA LEU A 155 -8.54 18.59 2.18
C LEU A 155 -8.46 20.11 2.13
N LYS A 156 -8.82 20.80 3.23
CA LYS A 156 -8.70 22.26 3.37
C LYS A 156 -7.28 22.70 3.76
N ASN A 157 -6.50 21.80 4.38
CA ASN A 157 -5.17 22.09 4.93
C ASN A 157 -4.10 21.26 4.22
N LYS A 158 -3.80 21.62 2.96
CA LYS A 158 -2.82 20.89 2.15
C LYS A 158 -1.40 21.19 2.59
N ARG A 159 -0.57 20.15 2.68
CA ARG A 159 0.88 20.29 2.92
C ARG A 159 1.59 20.77 1.67
N ASN A 160 2.78 21.36 1.87
CA ASN A 160 3.67 21.80 0.81
C ASN A 160 4.40 20.61 0.15
N ILE A 161 3.64 19.74 -0.51
CA ILE A 161 4.12 18.50 -1.15
C ILE A 161 3.46 18.42 -2.52
N SER A 162 4.20 18.01 -3.55
CA SER A 162 3.62 17.66 -4.85
C SER A 162 3.57 16.15 -5.01
N VAL A 163 2.48 15.63 -5.56
CA VAL A 163 2.32 14.21 -5.85
C VAL A 163 2.03 14.01 -7.33
N GLU A 164 2.72 13.05 -7.94
CA GLU A 164 2.54 12.67 -9.34
C GLU A 164 2.34 11.15 -9.46
N ASN A 165 1.48 10.74 -10.40
CA ASN A 165 1.40 9.35 -10.83
C ASN A 165 2.68 9.01 -11.63
N LEU A 166 3.25 7.81 -11.44
CA LEU A 166 4.48 7.41 -12.14
C LEU A 166 4.30 7.17 -13.65
N GLY A 167 3.06 7.27 -14.16
CA GLY A 167 2.73 7.25 -15.58
C GLY A 167 2.74 5.84 -16.17
N SER A 168 2.23 5.73 -17.41
CA SER A 168 2.03 4.45 -18.11
C SER A 168 3.33 3.74 -18.54
N ALA A 169 4.49 4.37 -18.30
CA ALA A 169 5.78 3.71 -18.48
C ALA A 169 6.11 2.77 -17.31
N ILE A 170 5.50 3.00 -16.14
CA ILE A 170 5.72 2.22 -14.92
C ILE A 170 4.41 1.55 -14.49
N ASN A 171 3.34 2.33 -14.34
CA ASN A 171 2.00 1.82 -14.04
C ASN A 171 1.36 1.17 -15.28
N SER A 172 0.48 0.21 -15.03
CA SER A 172 -0.28 -0.59 -15.98
C SER A 172 -1.79 -0.40 -15.77
N GLU A 173 -2.62 -1.02 -16.60
CA GLU A 173 -4.09 -1.05 -16.39
C GLU A 173 -4.52 -2.02 -15.26
N PHE A 174 -3.55 -2.59 -14.56
CA PHE A 174 -3.70 -3.57 -13.49
C PHE A 174 -3.14 -3.00 -12.19
N ASP A 175 -3.13 -3.77 -11.11
CA ASP A 175 -2.64 -3.28 -9.82
C ASP A 175 -1.11 -3.28 -9.83
N ASP A 176 -0.53 -2.09 -9.63
CA ASP A 176 0.88 -1.84 -9.42
C ASP A 176 1.08 -1.26 -8.01
N CYS A 177 1.79 -1.98 -7.14
CA CYS A 177 1.77 -1.74 -5.70
C CYS A 177 3.11 -1.98 -5.01
N ALA A 178 3.13 -1.63 -3.71
CA ALA A 178 4.22 -1.87 -2.78
C ALA A 178 5.62 -1.40 -3.25
N PRO A 179 5.78 -0.13 -3.68
CA PRO A 179 7.05 0.33 -4.19
C PRO A 179 8.14 0.28 -3.11
N LEU A 180 9.36 -0.07 -3.52
CA LEU A 180 10.58 -0.03 -2.70
C LEU A 180 11.64 0.80 -3.42
N ILE A 181 12.27 1.73 -2.71
CA ILE A 181 13.33 2.59 -3.24
C ILE A 181 14.57 2.49 -2.36
N ASN A 182 15.76 2.36 -2.96
CA ASN A 182 16.99 2.34 -2.18
C ASN A 182 17.41 3.77 -1.78
N ALA A 183 18.38 3.89 -0.87
CA ALA A 183 18.76 5.16 -0.23
C ALA A 183 19.08 6.30 -1.21
N ASN A 184 19.78 5.98 -2.31
CA ASN A 184 20.20 6.95 -3.34
C ASN A 184 19.17 7.12 -4.48
N ALA A 185 17.99 6.50 -4.36
CA ALA A 185 16.92 6.50 -5.35
C ALA A 185 17.32 5.98 -6.74
N SER A 186 18.30 5.07 -6.84
CA SER A 186 18.72 4.50 -8.12
C SER A 186 18.02 3.20 -8.49
N LEU A 187 17.48 2.47 -7.51
CA LEU A 187 16.80 1.19 -7.71
C LEU A 187 15.38 1.27 -7.15
N LEU A 188 14.39 1.20 -8.04
CA LEU A 188 12.98 1.08 -7.71
C LEU A 188 12.51 -0.35 -7.98
N LEU A 189 11.91 -1.00 -6.99
CA LEU A 189 11.22 -2.28 -7.13
C LEU A 189 9.73 -2.07 -6.87
N PHE A 190 8.87 -2.86 -7.48
CA PHE A 190 7.43 -2.86 -7.22
C PHE A 190 6.80 -4.17 -7.67
N SER A 191 5.55 -4.40 -7.28
CA SER A 191 4.77 -5.57 -7.68
C SER A 191 3.66 -5.20 -8.63
N SER A 192 3.45 -6.02 -9.66
CA SER A 192 2.39 -5.83 -10.67
C SER A 192 1.68 -7.13 -10.96
N ASN A 193 0.34 -7.11 -11.02
CA ASN A 193 -0.46 -8.27 -11.43
C ASN A 193 -0.88 -8.27 -12.91
N LYS A 194 -0.20 -7.48 -13.76
CA LYS A 194 -0.49 -7.38 -15.20
C LYS A 194 -0.35 -8.68 -16.00
N GLU A 195 0.39 -9.66 -15.48
CA GLU A 195 0.56 -10.96 -16.11
C GLU A 195 -0.35 -12.00 -15.44
N ASN A 196 -1.45 -12.36 -16.10
CA ASN A 196 -2.40 -13.39 -15.65
C ASN A 196 -3.01 -13.15 -14.25
N TYR A 197 -3.09 -11.90 -13.79
CA TYR A 197 -3.55 -11.55 -12.42
C TYR A 197 -2.68 -12.16 -11.31
N ILE A 198 -1.41 -12.45 -11.63
CA ILE A 198 -0.41 -12.93 -10.70
C ILE A 198 0.57 -11.79 -10.44
N ASN A 199 0.71 -11.38 -9.18
CA ASN A 199 1.69 -10.41 -8.76
C ASN A 199 3.09 -10.96 -9.02
N ASN A 200 3.83 -10.22 -9.84
CA ASN A 200 5.25 -10.42 -10.09
C ASN A 200 6.01 -9.17 -9.68
N ILE A 201 7.27 -9.33 -9.29
CA ILE A 201 8.16 -8.22 -8.92
C ILE A 201 8.90 -7.73 -10.17
N TYR A 202 8.90 -6.41 -10.34
CA TYR A 202 9.61 -5.69 -11.39
C TYR A 202 10.63 -4.72 -10.78
N GLN A 203 11.66 -4.39 -11.54
CA GLN A 203 12.71 -3.47 -11.16
C GLN A 203 12.96 -2.41 -12.24
N ILE A 204 13.39 -1.24 -11.78
CA ILE A 204 13.96 -0.18 -12.60
C ILE A 204 15.32 0.15 -12.01
N THR A 205 16.37 -0.13 -12.77
CA THR A 205 17.73 0.30 -12.45
C THR A 205 17.98 1.68 -13.01
N ASP A 206 18.84 2.46 -12.35
CA ASP A 206 19.14 3.84 -12.72
C ASP A 206 17.88 4.73 -12.84
N TYR A 207 16.90 4.57 -11.92
CA TYR A 207 15.62 5.29 -11.93
C TYR A 207 15.75 6.82 -12.13
N ASN A 208 16.84 7.43 -11.63
CA ASN A 208 17.11 8.86 -11.77
C ASN A 208 17.62 9.29 -13.17
N LYS A 209 17.87 8.37 -14.10
CA LYS A 209 18.39 8.66 -15.46
C LYS A 209 17.26 8.67 -16.50
N SER A 210 17.51 9.36 -17.62
CA SER A 210 16.60 9.36 -18.78
C SER A 210 16.56 7.99 -19.45
N ASN A 211 15.36 7.43 -19.64
CA ASN A 211 15.02 6.08 -20.17
C ASN A 211 14.77 5.03 -19.08
N THR A 212 13.58 5.10 -18.47
CA THR A 212 13.06 4.07 -17.58
C THR A 212 12.81 2.77 -18.34
N GLN A 213 13.57 1.73 -18.00
CA GLN A 213 13.30 0.36 -18.42
C GLN A 213 12.76 -0.41 -17.22
N VAL A 214 11.61 -1.06 -17.40
CA VAL A 214 10.96 -1.90 -16.38
C VAL A 214 11.29 -3.35 -16.69
N ASP A 215 12.15 -3.95 -15.88
CA ASP A 215 12.58 -5.33 -16.02
C ASP A 215 11.84 -6.23 -15.02
N LYS A 216 11.34 -7.37 -15.47
CA LYS A 216 10.78 -8.39 -14.58
C LYS A 216 11.93 -9.08 -13.84
N LEU A 217 11.82 -9.30 -12.53
CA LEU A 217 12.81 -10.11 -11.82
C LEU A 217 12.85 -11.56 -12.34
N ASN A 218 13.99 -12.22 -12.14
CA ASN A 218 14.23 -13.58 -12.62
C ASN A 218 13.34 -14.65 -11.95
N ASN A 219 13.39 -15.87 -12.48
CA ASN A 219 12.55 -16.99 -12.05
C ASN A 219 12.94 -17.59 -10.68
N ASN A 220 14.02 -17.10 -10.06
CA ASN A 220 14.30 -17.40 -8.65
C ASN A 220 13.25 -16.73 -7.74
N ILE A 221 12.75 -15.57 -8.17
CA ILE A 221 11.80 -14.75 -7.44
C ILE A 221 10.40 -14.88 -8.05
N ASN A 222 10.22 -14.63 -9.33
CA ASN A 222 8.90 -14.68 -9.96
C ASN A 222 8.51 -16.12 -10.32
N THR A 223 7.39 -16.60 -9.79
CA THR A 223 6.91 -17.98 -9.99
C THR A 223 5.46 -18.00 -10.52
N ASP A 224 4.77 -19.13 -10.41
CA ASP A 224 3.32 -19.23 -10.66
C ASP A 224 2.47 -18.87 -9.42
N GLN A 225 3.14 -18.50 -8.33
CA GLN A 225 2.58 -17.96 -7.09
C GLN A 225 2.55 -16.43 -7.13
N GLN A 226 2.04 -15.81 -6.06
CA GLN A 226 1.87 -14.36 -5.95
C GLN A 226 3.06 -13.76 -5.19
N GLU A 227 3.91 -12.98 -5.85
CA GLU A 227 5.06 -12.31 -5.25
C GLU A 227 4.85 -10.80 -5.09
N ILE A 228 4.82 -10.36 -3.83
CA ILE A 228 4.61 -8.96 -3.46
C ILE A 228 5.85 -8.43 -2.73
N THR A 229 6.40 -7.33 -3.21
CA THR A 229 7.50 -6.60 -2.57
C THR A 229 7.11 -6.23 -1.13
N ALA A 230 8.03 -6.44 -0.19
CA ALA A 230 7.76 -6.24 1.24
C ALA A 230 8.70 -5.25 1.90
N GLY A 231 9.99 -5.25 1.53
CA GLY A 231 11.02 -4.40 2.12
C GLY A 231 12.36 -4.51 1.39
N MET A 232 13.23 -3.52 1.51
CA MET A 232 14.56 -3.53 0.89
C MET A 232 15.59 -2.89 1.83
N SER A 233 16.82 -3.40 1.82
CA SER A 233 17.93 -2.74 2.52
C SER A 233 18.28 -1.40 1.85
N ALA A 234 18.83 -0.47 2.63
CA ALA A 234 19.15 0.87 2.15
C ALA A 234 20.09 0.90 0.93
N ASP A 235 20.99 -0.08 0.81
CA ASP A 235 21.92 -0.24 -0.32
C ASP A 235 21.29 -0.92 -1.55
N GLY A 236 20.08 -1.47 -1.42
CA GLY A 236 19.38 -2.20 -2.48
C GLY A 236 19.93 -3.59 -2.76
N GLN A 237 20.64 -4.21 -1.80
CA GLN A 237 21.25 -5.53 -1.97
C GLN A 237 20.43 -6.67 -1.34
N THR A 238 19.57 -6.38 -0.36
CA THR A 238 18.66 -7.34 0.25
C THR A 238 17.22 -6.97 -0.09
N LEU A 239 16.46 -7.94 -0.59
CA LEU A 239 15.02 -7.80 -0.85
C LEU A 239 14.25 -8.77 0.04
N PHE A 240 13.28 -8.22 0.77
CA PHE A 240 12.22 -8.96 1.43
C PHE A 240 10.97 -8.90 0.55
N PHE A 241 10.32 -10.04 0.37
CA PHE A 241 9.07 -10.12 -0.37
C PHE A 241 8.16 -11.19 0.23
N GLN A 242 6.86 -10.98 0.11
CA GLN A 242 5.87 -11.98 0.46
C GLN A 242 5.65 -12.90 -0.74
N ARG A 243 5.69 -14.21 -0.51
CA ARG A 243 5.21 -15.20 -1.48
C ARG A 243 3.96 -15.86 -0.94
N ASN A 244 2.83 -15.60 -1.60
CA ASN A 244 1.55 -16.24 -1.29
C ASN A 244 1.23 -17.31 -2.32
N ASN A 245 0.45 -18.32 -1.92
CA ASN A 245 -0.15 -19.22 -2.90
C ASN A 245 -1.00 -18.44 -3.93
N LYS A 246 -1.32 -19.09 -5.04
CA LYS A 246 -2.07 -18.47 -6.15
C LYS A 246 -3.39 -17.78 -5.74
N PHE A 247 -4.00 -18.22 -4.63
CA PHE A 247 -5.28 -17.73 -4.13
C PHE A 247 -5.15 -16.69 -3.01
N LEU A 248 -3.94 -16.24 -2.66
CA LEU A 248 -3.66 -15.28 -1.58
C LEU A 248 -4.12 -15.75 -0.18
N ILE A 249 -4.28 -17.06 0.02
CA ILE A 249 -4.83 -17.61 1.27
C ILE A 249 -3.75 -17.74 2.36
N ALA A 250 -2.51 -18.00 1.95
CA ALA A 250 -1.38 -18.15 2.85
C ALA A 250 -0.10 -17.68 2.15
N GLY A 251 0.72 -16.93 2.87
CA GLY A 251 2.05 -16.55 2.41
C GLY A 251 2.95 -16.12 3.53
N ASN A 252 4.25 -16.21 3.26
CA ASN A 252 5.31 -15.87 4.20
C ASN A 252 6.26 -14.86 3.57
N LEU A 253 6.90 -14.07 4.43
CA LEU A 253 8.05 -13.29 4.03
C LEU A 253 9.25 -14.19 3.75
N GLN A 254 9.86 -13.95 2.60
CA GLN A 254 11.13 -14.52 2.17
C GLN A 254 12.15 -13.39 1.99
N VAL A 255 13.43 -13.75 2.01
CA VAL A 255 14.54 -12.84 1.81
C VAL A 255 15.48 -13.36 0.74
N THR A 256 15.89 -12.49 -0.17
CA THR A 256 16.91 -12.77 -1.18
C THR A 256 18.00 -11.70 -1.16
N GLN A 257 19.15 -12.02 -1.74
CA GLN A 257 20.27 -11.12 -1.94
C GLN A 257 20.49 -10.89 -3.44
N MET A 258 20.96 -9.69 -3.77
CA MET A 258 21.42 -9.38 -5.11
C MET A 258 22.77 -10.07 -5.32
N GLY A 259 22.83 -10.99 -6.28
CA GLY A 259 24.07 -11.59 -6.73
C GLY A 259 24.88 -10.64 -7.64
N LEU A 260 25.81 -11.18 -8.42
CA LEU A 260 26.64 -10.37 -9.31
C LEU A 260 25.82 -9.67 -10.42
N GLU A 261 24.85 -10.38 -10.99
CA GLU A 261 24.03 -9.90 -12.11
C GLU A 261 22.53 -9.94 -11.81
N GLU A 262 22.08 -10.90 -11.00
CA GLU A 262 20.67 -11.17 -10.74
C GLU A 262 20.39 -11.51 -9.28
N TRP A 263 19.12 -11.48 -8.88
CA TRP A 263 18.68 -11.88 -7.54
C TRP A 263 18.85 -13.39 -7.33
N GLU A 264 19.40 -13.77 -6.19
CA GLU A 264 19.64 -15.16 -5.84
C GLU A 264 18.36 -15.90 -5.44
N ALA A 265 18.45 -17.23 -5.28
CA ALA A 265 17.37 -18.01 -4.71
C ALA A 265 17.01 -17.51 -3.30
N PRO A 266 15.71 -17.32 -2.99
CA PRO A 266 15.29 -16.78 -1.71
C PRO A 266 15.41 -17.80 -0.59
N ASN A 267 15.65 -17.30 0.61
CA ASN A 267 15.60 -18.06 1.85
C ASN A 267 14.35 -17.69 2.66
N GLU A 268 13.87 -18.63 3.45
CA GLU A 268 12.85 -18.38 4.46
C GLU A 268 13.43 -17.51 5.59
N LEU A 269 12.60 -16.63 6.17
CA LEU A 269 12.95 -15.99 7.43
C LEU A 269 12.89 -17.01 8.58
N PRO A 270 13.73 -16.85 9.62
CA PRO A 270 13.75 -17.79 10.74
C PRO A 270 12.52 -17.64 11.63
N SER A 271 12.27 -18.64 12.48
CA SER A 271 11.05 -18.75 13.30
C SER A 271 10.80 -17.62 14.30
N GLU A 272 11.81 -16.80 14.58
CA GLU A 272 11.66 -15.60 15.41
C GLU A 272 10.87 -14.51 14.69
N ILE A 273 10.94 -14.50 13.35
CA ILE A 273 10.20 -13.57 12.48
C ILE A 273 9.05 -14.28 11.79
N LYS A 274 9.29 -15.43 11.16
CA LYS A 274 8.27 -16.22 10.48
C LYS A 274 7.37 -16.95 11.48
N SER A 275 6.06 -16.93 11.27
CA SER A 275 5.10 -17.69 12.07
C SER A 275 4.22 -18.61 11.21
N ALA A 276 3.22 -19.27 11.82
CA ALA A 276 2.18 -20.00 11.10
C ALA A 276 1.07 -19.08 10.56
N PHE A 277 1.17 -17.77 10.84
CA PHE A 277 0.24 -16.73 10.43
C PHE A 277 0.86 -15.88 9.32
N ASN A 278 0.18 -14.82 8.90
CA ASN A 278 0.61 -14.03 7.76
C ASN A 278 1.57 -12.94 8.22
N GLU A 279 2.82 -12.99 7.74
CA GLU A 279 3.71 -11.84 7.67
C GLU A 279 3.64 -11.24 6.26
N THR A 280 3.29 -9.94 6.16
CA THR A 280 2.92 -9.30 4.89
C THR A 280 3.96 -8.33 4.35
N SER A 281 4.70 -7.66 5.24
CA SER A 281 5.61 -6.57 4.88
C SER A 281 6.76 -6.45 5.89
N ALA A 282 7.88 -5.84 5.49
CA ALA A 282 9.03 -5.66 6.36
C ALA A 282 9.86 -4.42 6.01
N SER A 283 10.64 -3.95 6.97
CA SER A 283 11.65 -2.93 6.75
C SER A 283 12.81 -3.15 7.71
N ILE A 284 14.03 -2.88 7.26
CA ILE A 284 15.24 -3.14 8.02
C ILE A 284 16.03 -1.84 8.21
N THR A 285 16.61 -1.65 9.39
CA THR A 285 17.47 -0.50 9.66
C THR A 285 18.73 -0.54 8.79
N ILE A 286 19.30 0.64 8.54
CA ILE A 286 20.50 0.81 7.69
C ILE A 286 21.69 -0.04 8.14
N ASP A 287 21.82 -0.30 9.44
CA ASP A 287 22.87 -1.13 10.03
C ASP A 287 22.54 -2.63 10.02
N ASN A 288 21.40 -3.01 9.43
CA ASN A 288 20.87 -4.37 9.34
C ASN A 288 20.64 -5.06 10.70
N LYS A 289 20.51 -4.29 11.79
CA LYS A 289 20.35 -4.83 13.15
C LYS A 289 18.92 -4.94 13.62
N THR A 290 17.98 -4.17 13.08
CA THR A 290 16.58 -4.25 13.51
C THR A 290 15.69 -4.39 12.28
N ILE A 291 14.85 -5.42 12.28
CA ILE A 291 13.79 -5.59 11.30
C ILE A 291 12.45 -5.25 11.95
N TYR A 292 11.65 -4.46 11.26
CA TYR A 292 10.26 -4.18 11.55
C TYR A 292 9.42 -4.97 10.55
N PHE A 293 8.32 -5.58 10.98
CA PHE A 293 7.48 -6.36 10.08
C PHE A 293 6.03 -6.41 10.58
N SER A 294 5.09 -6.53 9.65
CA SER A 294 3.67 -6.73 9.98
C SER A 294 3.36 -8.21 10.12
N SER A 295 2.54 -8.58 11.11
CA SER A 295 2.15 -9.97 11.38
C SER A 295 0.74 -10.05 11.97
N SER A 296 -0.03 -11.06 11.55
CA SER A 296 -1.33 -11.43 12.16
C SER A 296 -1.22 -12.51 13.24
N ARG A 297 -0.05 -12.65 13.87
CA ARG A 297 0.16 -13.62 14.96
C ARG A 297 -0.74 -13.30 16.18
N PRO A 298 -1.23 -14.33 16.90
CA PRO A 298 -2.02 -14.15 18.12
C PRO A 298 -1.29 -13.36 19.20
N GLY A 299 -2.05 -12.61 19.99
CA GLY A 299 -1.52 -11.77 21.08
C GLY A 299 -1.20 -10.33 20.67
N GLY A 300 -1.51 -9.95 19.42
CA GLY A 300 -1.56 -8.55 18.99
C GLY A 300 -2.80 -7.80 19.47
N TYR A 301 -2.90 -6.53 19.08
CA TYR A 301 -3.99 -5.61 19.39
C TYR A 301 -5.15 -5.71 18.38
N GLY A 302 -4.85 -5.99 17.11
CA GLY A 302 -5.82 -5.96 16.02
C GLY A 302 -5.67 -7.09 15.01
N GLY A 303 -5.96 -6.77 13.75
CA GLY A 303 -5.86 -7.72 12.64
C GLY A 303 -4.41 -8.02 12.30
N LYS A 304 -3.75 -7.04 11.71
CA LYS A 304 -2.29 -7.04 11.51
C LYS A 304 -1.65 -6.01 12.43
N ASP A 305 -0.58 -6.41 13.09
CA ASP A 305 0.19 -5.57 14.00
C ASP A 305 1.64 -5.45 13.52
N ILE A 306 2.28 -4.33 13.83
CA ILE A 306 3.72 -4.12 13.59
C ILE A 306 4.53 -4.65 14.78
N TYR A 307 5.52 -5.47 14.46
CA TYR A 307 6.51 -6.04 15.37
C TYR A 307 7.91 -5.57 14.99
N LYS A 308 8.87 -5.73 15.92
CA LYS A 308 10.30 -5.62 15.65
C LYS A 308 11.07 -6.83 16.18
N ALA A 309 12.18 -7.16 15.53
CA ALA A 309 13.18 -8.10 16.03
C ALA A 309 14.58 -7.51 15.87
N ASN A 310 15.44 -7.75 16.86
CA ASN A 310 16.83 -7.29 16.83
C ASN A 310 17.76 -8.46 16.52
N ARG A 311 18.76 -8.22 15.69
CA ARG A 311 19.84 -9.17 15.41
C ARG A 311 20.76 -9.26 16.63
N LEU A 312 21.06 -10.47 17.05
CA LEU A 312 21.92 -10.79 18.18
C LEU A 312 23.41 -10.78 17.75
N PRO A 313 24.37 -10.73 18.70
CA PRO A 313 25.79 -10.71 18.39
C PRO A 313 26.30 -11.92 17.58
N ASP A 314 25.61 -13.05 17.65
CA ASP A 314 25.89 -14.26 16.86
C ASP A 314 25.31 -14.22 15.43
N GLY A 315 24.64 -13.13 15.07
CA GLY A 315 24.03 -12.91 13.75
C GLY A 315 22.61 -13.44 13.62
N THR A 316 22.07 -14.16 14.62
CA THR A 316 20.68 -14.64 14.62
C THR A 316 19.69 -13.53 14.96
N TRP A 317 18.39 -13.74 14.72
CA TRP A 317 17.36 -12.80 15.15
C TRP A 317 16.87 -13.14 16.56
N GLY A 318 16.68 -12.11 17.38
CA GLY A 318 16.00 -12.23 18.66
C GLY A 318 14.49 -12.33 18.49
N LYS A 319 13.79 -12.63 19.58
CA LYS A 319 12.33 -12.75 19.59
C LYS A 319 11.64 -11.47 19.10
N ALA A 320 10.61 -11.65 18.28
CA ALA A 320 9.73 -10.56 17.87
C ALA A 320 9.02 -9.90 19.06
N GLN A 321 8.96 -8.58 19.02
CA GLN A 321 8.33 -7.72 20.02
C GLN A 321 7.27 -6.86 19.34
N ASN A 322 6.04 -6.90 19.83
CA ASN A 322 4.96 -6.03 19.36
C ASN A 322 5.31 -4.56 19.70
N LEU A 323 5.05 -3.62 18.79
CA LEU A 323 5.37 -2.20 19.03
C LEU A 323 4.44 -1.50 20.03
N GLY A 324 3.42 -2.19 20.55
CA GLY A 324 2.53 -1.68 21.57
C GLY A 324 1.37 -0.84 21.03
N PRO A 325 0.48 -0.37 21.92
CA PRO A 325 -0.81 0.20 21.56
C PRO A 325 -0.73 1.63 21.02
N ILE A 326 0.46 2.25 21.05
CA ILE A 326 0.69 3.56 20.43
C ILE A 326 0.71 3.39 18.91
N ILE A 327 1.34 2.33 18.42
CA ILE A 327 1.44 2.04 17.00
C ILE A 327 0.27 1.16 16.55
N ASN A 328 0.05 0.05 17.26
CA ASN A 328 -0.94 -0.96 16.89
C ASN A 328 -2.30 -0.66 17.51
N THR A 329 -3.35 -0.82 16.72
CA THR A 329 -4.73 -0.56 17.09
C THR A 329 -5.54 -1.86 17.03
N GLN A 330 -6.85 -1.78 17.22
CA GLN A 330 -7.75 -2.93 17.00
C GLN A 330 -7.96 -3.28 15.51
N PHE A 331 -7.35 -2.52 14.59
CA PHE A 331 -7.50 -2.67 13.14
C PHE A 331 -6.21 -3.21 12.50
N ASP A 332 -6.00 -2.96 11.21
CA ASP A 332 -4.77 -3.39 10.52
C ASP A 332 -3.74 -2.26 10.49
N GLU A 333 -2.53 -2.56 10.96
CA GLU A 333 -1.30 -1.81 10.72
C GLU A 333 -0.33 -2.65 9.87
N ASP A 334 0.14 -2.07 8.77
CA ASP A 334 0.94 -2.78 7.77
C ASP A 334 1.95 -1.85 7.08
N TYR A 335 2.81 -2.43 6.26
CA TYR A 335 3.84 -1.78 5.47
C TYR A 335 4.73 -0.85 6.31
N PRO A 336 5.39 -1.35 7.38
CA PRO A 336 6.30 -0.53 8.14
C PRO A 336 7.50 -0.16 7.26
N PHE A 337 7.94 1.08 7.36
CA PHE A 337 9.14 1.59 6.73
C PHE A 337 9.94 2.38 7.76
N ILE A 338 11.03 1.80 8.26
CA ILE A 338 11.97 2.52 9.13
C ILE A 338 12.87 3.39 8.25
N PHE A 339 12.82 4.69 8.46
CA PHE A 339 13.59 5.65 7.69
C PHE A 339 15.09 5.56 8.01
N SER A 340 15.92 6.14 7.13
CA SER A 340 17.38 6.06 7.23
C SER A 340 18.00 6.67 8.49
N ASP A 341 17.24 7.47 9.24
CA ASP A 341 17.64 7.99 10.55
C ASP A 341 17.52 6.95 11.69
N GLY A 342 16.89 5.79 11.42
CA GLY A 342 16.65 4.72 12.38
C GLY A 342 15.65 5.06 13.50
N LYS A 343 14.97 6.21 13.42
CA LYS A 343 14.11 6.75 14.48
C LYS A 343 12.73 7.17 14.00
N THR A 344 12.51 7.27 12.69
CA THR A 344 11.24 7.66 12.08
C THR A 344 10.62 6.44 11.39
N LEU A 345 9.47 5.99 11.88
CA LEU A 345 8.71 4.88 11.32
C LEU A 345 7.52 5.43 10.55
N TYR A 346 7.46 5.10 9.26
CA TYR A 346 6.26 5.27 8.45
C TYR A 346 5.51 3.95 8.36
N PHE A 347 4.18 3.98 8.27
CA PHE A 347 3.36 2.78 8.12
C PHE A 347 1.97 3.11 7.58
N SER A 348 1.24 2.10 7.12
CA SER A 348 -0.16 2.23 6.70
C SER A 348 -1.08 1.70 7.82
N SER A 349 -2.17 2.40 8.13
CA SER A 349 -3.12 1.95 9.15
C SER A 349 -4.59 2.14 8.75
N LYS A 350 -5.44 1.17 9.09
CA LYS A 350 -6.92 1.28 9.10
C LYS A 350 -7.46 1.86 10.42
N GLY A 351 -6.61 1.94 11.43
CA GLY A 351 -6.85 2.56 12.71
C GLY A 351 -6.49 4.05 12.72
N HIS A 352 -6.25 4.58 13.91
CA HIS A 352 -5.93 6.00 14.12
C HIS A 352 -6.97 6.96 13.49
N GLN A 353 -6.60 8.23 13.33
CA GLN A 353 -7.45 9.23 12.69
C GLN A 353 -7.25 9.22 11.16
N ASN A 354 -8.04 8.40 10.47
CA ASN A 354 -8.00 8.25 9.01
C ASN A 354 -8.94 9.22 8.26
N MET A 355 -8.59 9.49 7.01
CA MET A 355 -9.44 10.10 5.99
C MET A 355 -9.96 9.08 4.98
N GLY A 356 -9.23 7.99 4.71
CA GLY A 356 -9.64 6.89 3.84
C GLY A 356 -9.88 5.57 4.61
N GLY A 357 -9.68 4.44 3.93
CA GLY A 357 -9.64 3.13 4.55
C GLY A 357 -8.28 2.90 5.21
N PHE A 358 -7.25 2.69 4.40
CA PHE A 358 -5.85 2.77 4.82
C PHE A 358 -5.26 4.14 4.54
N ASP A 359 -4.64 4.74 5.56
CA ASP A 359 -3.87 5.97 5.41
C ASP A 359 -2.42 5.76 5.83
N LEU A 360 -1.53 6.61 5.33
CA LEU A 360 -0.12 6.64 5.73
C LEU A 360 0.10 7.51 6.97
N PHE A 361 0.84 6.97 7.92
CA PHE A 361 1.21 7.62 9.17
C PHE A 361 2.72 7.70 9.35
N VAL A 362 3.15 8.61 10.21
CA VAL A 362 4.52 8.68 10.72
C VAL A 362 4.52 8.72 12.24
N SER A 363 5.45 8.00 12.85
CA SER A 363 5.76 8.10 14.28
C SER A 363 7.28 8.17 14.45
N THR A 364 7.73 8.93 15.44
CA THR A 364 9.15 9.06 15.78
C THR A 364 9.43 8.50 17.17
N VAL A 365 10.66 8.02 17.39
CA VAL A 365 11.13 7.65 18.72
C VAL A 365 11.55 8.90 19.50
N SER A 366 10.90 9.12 20.64
CA SER A 366 11.23 10.17 21.62
C SER A 366 11.26 9.57 23.01
N ASN A 367 12.32 9.82 23.80
CA ASN A 367 12.52 9.25 25.14
C ASN A 367 12.29 7.72 25.19
N GLU A 368 12.92 7.00 24.25
CA GLU A 368 12.84 5.52 24.12
C GLU A 368 11.45 4.95 23.77
N SER A 369 10.46 5.81 23.50
CA SER A 369 9.10 5.41 23.15
C SER A 369 8.67 5.99 21.81
N TRP A 370 7.75 5.31 21.12
CA TRP A 370 7.10 5.87 19.94
C TRP A 370 6.18 7.02 20.33
N THR A 371 6.14 8.06 19.51
CA THR A 371 5.18 9.15 19.60
C THR A 371 3.83 8.72 19.02
N ASN A 372 2.77 9.45 19.36
CA ASN A 372 1.46 9.21 18.73
C ASN A 372 1.59 9.38 17.21
N PRO A 373 1.11 8.42 16.41
CA PRO A 373 1.20 8.50 14.96
C PRO A 373 0.47 9.72 14.39
N GLU A 374 1.16 10.44 13.50
CA GLU A 374 0.60 11.57 12.77
C GLU A 374 0.23 11.13 11.35
N ASN A 375 -1.00 11.41 10.95
CA ASN A 375 -1.47 11.17 9.59
C ASN A 375 -0.70 12.09 8.63
N LEU A 376 -0.17 11.55 7.52
CA LEU A 376 0.66 12.33 6.60
C LEU A 376 -0.10 13.45 5.88
N GLY A 377 -1.43 13.46 5.94
CA GLY A 377 -2.28 14.52 5.42
C GLY A 377 -2.25 14.62 3.89
N THR A 378 -3.03 15.56 3.36
CA THR A 378 -3.09 15.77 1.91
C THR A 378 -1.87 16.58 1.44
N PRO A 379 -1.33 16.32 0.23
CA PRO A 379 -1.81 15.39 -0.81
C PRO A 379 -1.22 13.98 -0.78
N ILE A 380 -0.44 13.61 0.25
CA ILE A 380 0.07 12.23 0.37
C ILE A 380 -1.09 11.29 0.62
N ASN A 381 -1.86 11.50 1.69
CA ASN A 381 -3.12 10.80 1.90
C ASN A 381 -4.25 11.48 1.12
N SER A 382 -5.27 10.70 0.77
CA SER A 382 -6.48 11.14 0.10
C SER A 382 -7.72 10.47 0.72
N VAL A 383 -8.91 10.70 0.17
CA VAL A 383 -10.15 10.01 0.64
C VAL A 383 -10.21 8.53 0.23
N ARG A 384 -9.11 8.00 -0.31
CA ARG A 384 -8.95 6.67 -0.88
C ARG A 384 -7.93 5.92 -0.02
N ASP A 385 -7.52 4.74 -0.46
CA ASP A 385 -6.53 3.98 0.30
C ASP A 385 -5.12 4.31 -0.18
N GLU A 386 -4.22 4.51 0.78
CA GLU A 386 -2.78 4.67 0.57
C GLU A 386 -2.00 3.59 1.33
N PHE A 387 -1.05 2.99 0.64
CA PHE A 387 -0.27 1.86 1.13
C PHE A 387 1.22 2.04 0.85
N SER A 388 2.05 1.42 1.71
CA SER A 388 3.46 1.13 1.43
C SER A 388 4.31 2.33 0.99
N ILE A 389 4.39 3.35 1.85
CA ILE A 389 5.29 4.47 1.60
C ILE A 389 6.76 4.11 1.90
N VAL A 390 7.64 4.48 0.98
CA VAL A 390 9.09 4.40 1.12
C VAL A 390 9.72 5.72 0.73
N LEU A 391 10.81 6.12 1.40
CA LEU A 391 11.52 7.36 1.11
C LEU A 391 12.96 7.06 0.72
N ALA A 392 13.47 7.79 -0.28
CA ALA A 392 14.90 7.93 -0.46
C ALA A 392 15.52 8.60 0.78
N ALA A 393 16.78 8.30 1.09
CA ALA A 393 17.41 8.74 2.34
C ALA A 393 17.53 10.26 2.49
N ASN A 394 17.44 11.01 1.37
CA ASN A 394 17.37 12.47 1.38
C ASN A 394 16.05 13.04 1.93
N GLY A 395 15.04 12.19 2.15
CA GLY A 395 13.72 12.57 2.65
C GLY A 395 12.85 13.38 1.69
N LYS A 396 13.33 13.71 0.49
CA LYS A 396 12.62 14.55 -0.50
C LYS A 396 11.75 13.74 -1.45
N ASN A 397 12.18 12.53 -1.80
CA ASN A 397 11.44 11.66 -2.71
C ASN A 397 10.80 10.52 -1.92
N ALA A 398 9.47 10.54 -1.83
CA ALA A 398 8.66 9.45 -1.34
C ALA A 398 8.00 8.72 -2.50
N PHE A 399 7.81 7.41 -2.38
CA PHE A 399 7.06 6.57 -3.29
C PHE A 399 6.05 5.78 -2.49
N PHE A 400 4.84 5.64 -3.01
CA PHE A 400 3.77 4.90 -2.33
C PHE A 400 2.76 4.42 -3.37
N SER A 401 1.89 3.50 -2.96
CA SER A 401 0.79 2.99 -3.78
C SER A 401 -0.55 3.55 -3.31
N SER A 402 -1.48 3.78 -4.23
CA SER A 402 -2.78 4.37 -3.88
C SER A 402 -3.89 3.97 -4.85
N THR A 403 -5.11 3.87 -4.32
CA THR A 403 -6.36 3.67 -5.09
C THR A 403 -7.02 5.00 -5.48
N ARG A 404 -6.25 6.11 -5.47
CA ARG A 404 -6.76 7.43 -5.81
C ARG A 404 -7.24 7.52 -7.25
N GLU A 405 -8.16 8.46 -7.45
CA GLU A 405 -8.70 8.75 -8.78
C GLU A 405 -7.61 9.27 -9.73
N GLY A 406 -7.73 8.95 -11.02
CA GLY A 406 -6.78 9.34 -12.06
C GLY A 406 -5.63 8.35 -12.26
N GLY A 407 -5.62 7.22 -11.54
CA GLY A 407 -4.76 6.08 -11.83
C GLY A 407 -5.16 5.31 -13.09
N LEU A 408 -4.29 4.42 -13.53
CA LEU A 408 -4.45 3.54 -14.70
C LEU A 408 -5.11 2.21 -14.30
N GLY A 409 -4.72 1.64 -13.16
CA GLY A 409 -5.22 0.39 -12.61
C GLY A 409 -6.12 0.56 -11.39
N GLY A 410 -6.30 -0.52 -10.62
CA GLY A 410 -7.02 -0.46 -9.34
C GLY A 410 -6.16 0.13 -8.23
N VAL A 411 -4.86 -0.19 -8.24
CA VAL A 411 -3.83 0.43 -7.40
C VAL A 411 -2.69 0.89 -8.32
N ASP A 412 -2.23 2.11 -8.12
CA ASP A 412 -1.13 2.70 -8.89
C ASP A 412 0.00 3.18 -8.00
N LEU A 413 1.19 3.30 -8.57
CA LEU A 413 2.36 3.90 -7.94
C LEU A 413 2.42 5.42 -8.15
N TYR A 414 2.76 6.11 -7.07
CA TYR A 414 2.88 7.57 -7.02
C TYR A 414 4.23 7.97 -6.43
N LYS A 415 4.70 9.15 -6.84
CA LYS A 415 5.85 9.82 -6.25
C LYS A 415 5.41 11.12 -5.59
N ALA A 416 5.84 11.32 -4.36
CA ALA A 416 5.70 12.57 -3.64
C ALA A 416 7.05 13.29 -3.56
N PHE A 417 7.08 14.56 -3.93
CA PHE A 417 8.20 15.46 -3.69
C PHE A 417 7.89 16.34 -2.47
N ILE A 418 8.64 16.10 -1.40
CA ILE A 418 8.50 16.80 -0.12
C ILE A 418 9.43 18.01 -0.15
N ASN A 419 8.85 19.21 -0.26
CA ASN A 419 9.63 20.45 -0.36
C ASN A 419 10.40 20.75 0.93
N ASP A 420 9.80 20.43 2.07
CA ASP A 420 10.34 20.63 3.42
C ASP A 420 10.59 19.25 4.07
N PRO A 421 11.66 18.52 3.67
CA PRO A 421 11.89 17.16 4.14
C PRO A 421 12.14 17.14 5.66
N PRO A 422 11.74 16.05 6.34
CA PRO A 422 11.90 15.92 7.80
C PRO A 422 13.37 15.76 8.23
N THR A 423 14.29 15.68 7.28
CA THR A 423 15.71 15.49 7.50
C THR A 423 16.54 16.25 6.47
N ASN A 424 17.82 16.44 6.77
CA ASN A 424 18.84 16.97 5.87
C ASN A 424 19.93 15.93 5.54
N LEU A 425 19.66 14.63 5.75
CA LEU A 425 20.59 13.55 5.42
C LEU A 425 21.07 13.65 3.95
N MET A 426 22.37 13.44 3.76
CA MET A 426 23.05 13.37 2.48
C MET A 426 23.39 11.94 2.12
N VAL A 427 23.35 11.65 0.83
CA VAL A 427 23.66 10.34 0.28
C VAL A 427 24.89 10.46 -0.59
N LEU A 428 25.92 9.68 -0.26
CA LEU A 428 27.21 9.69 -0.93
C LEU A 428 27.54 8.32 -1.49
N LYS A 429 28.27 8.30 -2.59
CA LYS A 429 28.71 7.07 -3.24
C LYS A 429 30.18 6.85 -2.91
N GLY A 430 30.53 5.66 -2.45
CA GLY A 430 31.91 5.21 -2.26
C GLY A 430 32.24 4.08 -3.22
N ILE A 431 33.49 3.97 -3.65
CA ILE A 431 33.99 2.87 -4.49
C ILE A 431 35.36 2.41 -4.01
N GLY A 432 35.53 1.10 -3.84
CA GLY A 432 36.81 0.48 -3.51
C GLY A 432 37.57 0.01 -4.74
N TYR A 433 38.88 0.26 -4.80
CA TYR A 433 39.76 -0.20 -5.86
C TYR A 433 41.03 -0.85 -5.32
N ASP A 434 41.50 -1.87 -6.01
CA ASP A 434 42.87 -2.35 -5.88
C ASP A 434 43.83 -1.30 -6.48
N LYS A 435 44.72 -0.76 -5.65
CA LYS A 435 45.61 0.36 -6.04
C LYS A 435 46.52 0.03 -7.22
N THR A 436 46.91 -1.24 -7.39
CA THR A 436 47.91 -1.65 -8.39
C THR A 436 47.25 -1.97 -9.73
N SER A 437 46.18 -2.76 -9.71
CA SER A 437 45.48 -3.21 -10.91
C SER A 437 44.40 -2.23 -11.37
N ASN A 438 44.03 -1.27 -10.53
CA ASN A 438 42.92 -0.34 -10.75
C ASN A 438 41.58 -1.04 -11.03
N LYS A 439 41.44 -2.29 -10.55
CA LYS A 439 40.18 -3.05 -10.60
C LYS A 439 39.35 -2.72 -9.37
N SER A 440 38.05 -2.56 -9.59
CA SER A 440 37.11 -2.39 -8.48
C SER A 440 37.08 -3.65 -7.62
N ILE A 441 36.95 -3.47 -6.31
CA ILE A 441 36.91 -4.56 -5.33
C ILE A 441 35.76 -4.37 -4.34
N PRO A 442 35.12 -5.45 -3.88
CA PRO A 442 34.17 -5.36 -2.78
C PRO A 442 34.87 -4.90 -1.51
N VAL A 443 34.31 -3.88 -0.86
CA VAL A 443 34.78 -3.35 0.42
C VAL A 443 33.66 -3.31 1.43
N LYS A 444 34.03 -3.37 2.71
CA LYS A 444 33.19 -3.03 3.85
C LYS A 444 33.66 -1.68 4.39
N ALA A 445 32.78 -0.70 4.45
CA ALA A 445 33.05 0.61 4.99
C ALA A 445 32.31 0.83 6.31
N THR A 446 33.04 1.05 7.39
CA THR A 446 32.50 1.36 8.72
C THR A 446 32.63 2.84 8.99
N LEU A 447 31.51 3.54 9.17
CA LEU A 447 31.47 4.97 9.43
C LEU A 447 31.31 5.24 10.93
N MET A 448 32.15 6.13 11.46
CA MET A 448 32.18 6.51 12.87
C MET A 448 32.05 8.03 13.02
N GLU A 449 31.14 8.47 13.88
CA GLU A 449 31.00 9.89 14.27
C GLU A 449 31.93 10.19 15.46
N ASP A 450 32.75 11.25 15.35
CA ASP A 450 33.66 11.77 16.39
C ASP A 450 34.53 10.70 17.11
N ASN A 451 34.90 9.63 16.41
CA ASN A 451 35.65 8.47 16.93
C ASN A 451 34.98 7.73 18.12
N LYS A 452 33.66 7.85 18.31
CA LYS A 452 32.97 7.27 19.49
C LYS A 452 31.88 6.27 19.15
N ALA A 453 31.07 6.54 18.12
CA ALA A 453 29.92 5.70 17.77
C ALA A 453 29.98 5.27 16.31
N ILE A 454 29.80 3.97 16.06
CA ILE A 454 29.54 3.45 14.72
C ILE A 454 28.14 3.92 14.33
N VAL A 455 28.06 4.72 13.28
CA VAL A 455 26.79 5.26 12.75
C VAL A 455 26.28 4.50 11.53
N GLY A 456 27.15 3.72 10.87
CA GLY A 456 26.75 2.89 9.74
C GLY A 456 27.83 1.89 9.32
N VAL A 457 27.40 0.77 8.74
CA VAL A 457 28.26 -0.22 8.10
C VAL A 457 27.71 -0.45 6.70
N TYR A 458 28.54 -0.23 5.70
CA TYR A 458 28.14 -0.20 4.29
C TYR A 458 28.94 -1.23 3.52
N ASN A 459 28.25 -2.14 2.84
CA ASN A 459 28.89 -3.16 2.03
C ASN A 459 28.80 -2.77 0.56
N ALA A 460 29.91 -2.91 -0.15
CA ALA A 460 29.94 -2.68 -1.58
C ALA A 460 29.28 -3.82 -2.35
N LYS A 461 28.61 -3.45 -3.44
CA LYS A 461 28.14 -4.41 -4.44
C LYS A 461 29.32 -5.20 -4.97
N ALA A 462 29.21 -6.52 -4.94
CA ALA A 462 30.30 -7.41 -5.36
C ALA A 462 30.71 -7.19 -6.84
N SER A 463 29.76 -6.84 -7.71
CA SER A 463 30.01 -6.63 -9.14
C SER A 463 30.65 -5.27 -9.47
N THR A 464 30.38 -4.23 -8.68
CA THR A 464 30.82 -2.86 -9.00
C THR A 464 31.81 -2.26 -8.00
N GLY A 465 31.94 -2.86 -6.80
CA GLY A 465 32.68 -2.30 -5.66
C GLY A 465 32.09 -0.99 -5.12
N GLU A 466 30.86 -0.65 -5.52
CA GLU A 466 30.18 0.57 -5.11
C GLU A 466 29.34 0.35 -3.86
N PHE A 467 29.38 1.32 -2.93
CA PHE A 467 28.51 1.37 -1.75
C PHE A 467 27.93 2.77 -1.58
N VAL A 468 26.87 2.87 -0.78
CA VAL A 468 26.16 4.12 -0.49
C VAL A 468 26.31 4.45 0.98
N ILE A 469 26.79 5.65 1.30
CA ILE A 469 26.93 6.17 2.66
C ILE A 469 25.83 7.21 2.90
N ILE A 470 25.20 7.16 4.07
CA ILE A 470 24.21 8.17 4.50
C ILE A 470 24.77 8.93 5.69
N VAL A 471 24.80 10.26 5.61
CA VAL A 471 25.39 11.13 6.65
C VAL A 471 24.51 12.35 6.92
N ALA A 472 24.50 12.81 8.16
CA ALA A 472 24.01 14.16 8.45
C ALA A 472 25.11 15.19 8.14
N PRO A 473 24.77 16.34 7.54
CA PRO A 473 25.73 17.41 7.26
C PRO A 473 26.27 18.04 8.55
N ASP A 474 27.32 18.85 8.41
CA ASP A 474 27.95 19.62 9.50
C ASP A 474 28.53 18.76 10.64
N LYS A 475 28.81 17.49 10.35
CA LYS A 475 29.47 16.54 11.26
C LYS A 475 30.75 16.00 10.63
N ASN A 476 31.72 15.68 11.48
CA ASN A 476 32.94 14.99 11.08
C ASN A 476 32.76 13.49 11.24
N TYR A 477 33.14 12.73 10.22
CA TYR A 477 33.15 11.28 10.33
C TYR A 477 34.50 10.71 9.91
N ASN A 478 34.85 9.61 10.54
CA ASN A 478 35.96 8.77 10.12
C ASN A 478 35.39 7.51 9.50
N ILE A 479 35.94 7.13 8.35
CA ILE A 479 35.58 5.89 7.66
C ILE A 479 36.74 4.91 7.75
N LEU A 480 36.44 3.67 8.12
CA LEU A 480 37.34 2.54 8.04
C LEU A 480 36.88 1.65 6.88
N VAL A 481 37.73 1.50 5.86
CA VAL A 481 37.45 0.68 4.67
C VAL A 481 38.31 -0.56 4.69
N GLU A 482 37.66 -1.72 4.60
CA GLU A 482 38.27 -3.04 4.71
C GLU A 482 37.91 -3.90 3.49
N ALA A 483 38.84 -4.74 3.05
CA ALA A 483 38.58 -5.79 2.06
C ALA A 483 39.45 -7.01 2.34
N ASP A 484 38.95 -8.19 2.00
CA ASP A 484 39.66 -9.45 2.19
C ASP A 484 40.93 -9.51 1.36
N GLY A 485 42.06 -9.77 2.03
CA GLY A 485 43.39 -9.76 1.39
C GLY A 485 44.01 -8.37 1.20
N TYR A 486 43.39 -7.30 1.71
CA TYR A 486 43.90 -5.93 1.63
C TYR A 486 44.23 -5.34 3.00
N HIS A 487 45.15 -4.37 3.02
CA HIS A 487 45.38 -3.52 4.17
C HIS A 487 44.22 -2.53 4.34
N PRO A 488 43.67 -2.37 5.56
CA PRO A 488 42.56 -1.44 5.79
C PRO A 488 43.04 0.01 5.67
N ILE A 489 42.12 0.91 5.31
CA ILE A 489 42.36 2.34 5.21
C ILE A 489 41.41 3.07 6.14
N ALA A 490 41.92 4.05 6.89
CA ALA A 490 41.14 4.95 7.71
C ALA A 490 41.31 6.38 7.23
N GLU A 491 40.20 7.08 6.94
CA GLU A 491 40.20 8.46 6.46
C GLU A 491 39.19 9.30 7.24
N SER A 492 39.58 10.54 7.55
CA SER A 492 38.65 11.58 7.99
C SER A 492 38.01 12.21 6.78
N ILE A 493 36.69 12.18 6.72
CA ILE A 493 35.93 12.82 5.65
C ILE A 493 35.23 14.04 6.26
N ASP A 494 35.56 15.21 5.70
CA ASP A 494 34.79 16.43 5.92
C ASP A 494 33.63 16.45 4.91
N PHE A 495 32.40 16.39 5.40
CA PHE A 495 31.19 16.29 4.58
C PHE A 495 30.63 17.65 4.18
N ASN A 496 31.51 18.64 4.04
CA ASN A 496 31.16 19.99 3.61
C ASN A 496 31.22 20.11 2.07
N ILE A 497 30.51 19.25 1.33
CA ILE A 497 30.81 19.07 -0.10
C ILE A 497 29.57 19.06 -1.00
N LYS A 498 29.49 20.11 -1.84
CA LYS A 498 28.65 20.27 -3.04
C LYS A 498 29.07 19.38 -4.23
N ASN A 499 30.04 18.47 -4.08
CA ASN A 499 30.46 17.55 -5.14
C ASN A 499 29.71 16.23 -5.08
N GLN A 500 29.03 15.91 -6.18
CA GLN A 500 28.34 14.64 -6.44
C GLN A 500 29.28 13.52 -6.92
N GLN A 501 30.60 13.69 -6.83
CA GLN A 501 31.57 12.69 -7.29
C GLN A 501 31.71 11.56 -6.25
N PRO A 502 31.82 10.29 -6.69
CA PRO A 502 32.08 9.19 -5.78
C PRO A 502 33.41 9.37 -5.02
N ILE A 503 33.43 9.00 -3.74
CA ILE A 503 34.64 8.90 -2.94
C ILE A 503 35.37 7.61 -3.33
N VAL A 504 36.64 7.71 -3.70
CA VAL A 504 37.43 6.59 -4.20
C VAL A 504 38.41 6.14 -3.12
N PHE A 505 38.36 4.87 -2.76
CA PHE A 505 39.27 4.25 -1.78
C PHE A 505 40.23 3.30 -2.49
N LEU A 506 41.55 3.57 -2.41
CA LEU A 506 42.60 2.80 -3.09
C LEU A 506 43.34 1.88 -2.12
N LEU A 507 42.97 0.61 -2.07
CA LEU A 507 43.51 -0.37 -1.12
C LEU A 507 44.77 -1.06 -1.66
N ASN A 508 45.76 -1.27 -0.79
CA ASN A 508 46.96 -2.06 -1.08
C ASN A 508 46.73 -3.51 -0.68
N LYS A 509 47.11 -4.44 -1.57
CA LYS A 509 47.10 -5.87 -1.28
C LYS A 509 48.14 -6.21 -0.20
N LYS A 510 47.79 -7.15 0.68
CA LYS A 510 48.67 -7.68 1.73
C LYS A 510 49.83 -8.52 1.18
#